data_AF-A0A530LIH1-F1
#
_entry.id   AF-A0A530LIH1-F1
#
_cell.length_a   1.000
_cell.length_b   1.000
_cell.length_c   1.000
_cell.angle_alpha   90.00
_cell.angle_beta   90.00
_cell.angle_gamma   90.00
#
_symmetry.space_group_name_H-M   'P 1'
#
loop_
_entity.id
_entity.type
_entity.pdbx_description
1 polymer ?
#
loop_
_entity_poly.entity_id
_entity_poly.type
_entity_poly.pdbx_seq_one_letter_code
_entity_poly.pdbx_strand_id
1 'polypeptide(L)' 'MTDNSKVFVYPKDVSAFGFDWGRLSLTVAPEVNGAKRFSGGVVDLPSGKGHTRHNHPGAEEIIFVISGSGEQMV' A
#
# COMPACT_ATOMS: atom_id res chain seq x y z
N MET A 1 -28.29 5.33 -0.31
CA MET A 1 -27.23 6.10 0.37
C MET A 1 -25.92 5.37 0.15
N THR A 2 -24.84 6.07 -0.18
CA THR A 2 -23.52 5.45 -0.36
C THR A 2 -22.98 4.99 0.99
N ASP A 3 -22.52 3.75 1.08
CA ASP A 3 -21.81 3.24 2.26
C ASP A 3 -20.41 3.86 2.31
N ASN A 4 -20.25 4.91 3.14
CA ASN A 4 -19.00 5.65 3.25
C ASN A 4 -17.87 4.84 3.88
N SER A 5 -18.18 3.74 4.59
CA SER A 5 -17.16 2.88 5.22
C SER A 5 -16.24 2.23 4.18
N LYS A 6 -16.72 2.08 2.94
CA LYS A 6 -15.96 1.54 1.81
C LYS A 6 -15.27 2.61 0.97
N VAL A 7 -15.58 3.88 1.20
CA VAL A 7 -15.00 5.01 0.46
C VAL A 7 -13.74 5.52 1.14
N PHE A 8 -13.75 5.61 2.47
CA PHE A 8 -12.61 6.04 3.28
C PHE A 8 -12.11 4.89 4.14
N VAL A 9 -11.11 4.17 3.64
CA VAL A 9 -10.49 3.03 4.34
C VAL A 9 -9.09 3.42 4.79
N TYR A 10 -8.82 3.38 6.09
CA TYR A 10 -7.52 3.69 6.66
C TYR A 10 -6.73 2.41 6.97
N PRO A 11 -5.39 2.48 7.11
CA PRO A 11 -4.57 1.30 7.44
C PRO A 11 -4.98 0.56 8.71
N LYS A 12 -5.56 1.26 9.68
CA LYS A 12 -6.07 0.67 10.94
C LYS A 12 -7.36 -0.13 10.76
N ASP A 13 -8.06 0.04 9.64
CA ASP A 13 -9.35 -0.59 9.36
C ASP A 13 -9.18 -1.92 8.59
N VAL A 14 -7.96 -2.26 8.20
CA VAL A 14 -7.64 -3.46 7.39
C VAL A 14 -6.54 -4.30 8.04
N SER A 15 -6.52 -5.59 7.70
CA SER A 15 -5.39 -6.43 8.04
C SER A 15 -4.15 -6.00 7.26
N ALA A 16 -3.00 -6.12 7.90
CA ALA A 16 -1.74 -5.76 7.30
C ALA A 16 -0.87 -6.99 7.07
N PHE A 17 -0.21 -7.03 5.91
CA PHE A 17 0.76 -8.05 5.56
C PHE A 17 2.10 -7.68 6.19
N GLY A 18 2.62 -8.55 7.05
CA GLY A 18 3.94 -8.40 7.65
C GLY A 18 5.02 -9.04 6.77
N PHE A 19 6.14 -8.35 6.63
CA PHE A 19 7.34 -8.80 5.93
C PHE A 19 8.58 -8.53 6.78
N ASP A 20 9.70 -9.22 6.49
CA ASP A 20 10.98 -9.00 7.19
C ASP A 20 11.53 -7.57 7.00
N TRP A 21 11.07 -6.88 5.96
CA TRP A 21 11.46 -5.52 5.62
C TRP A 21 10.45 -4.46 6.04
N GLY A 22 9.23 -4.81 6.47
CA GLY A 22 8.19 -3.83 6.78
C GLY A 22 6.79 -4.38 6.77
N ARG A 23 5.80 -3.50 6.65
CA ARG A 23 4.38 -3.87 6.69
C ARG A 23 3.60 -3.13 5.60
N LEU A 24 2.70 -3.84 4.91
CA LEU A 24 1.78 -3.28 3.91
C LEU A 24 0.33 -3.41 4.39
N SER A 25 -0.41 -2.30 4.38
CA SER A 25 -1.85 -2.29 4.59
C SER A 25 -2.56 -1.91 3.29
N LEU A 26 -3.24 -2.86 2.65
CA LEU A 26 -4.00 -2.59 1.42
C LEU A 26 -5.34 -1.92 1.76
N THR A 27 -5.52 -0.68 1.34
CA THR A 27 -6.74 0.11 1.60
C THR A 27 -7.62 0.22 0.36
N VAL A 28 -7.09 -0.10 -0.82
CA VAL A 28 -7.84 -0.17 -2.08
C VAL A 28 -7.51 -1.49 -2.76
N ALA A 29 -8.49 -2.39 -2.77
CA ALA A 29 -8.42 -3.73 -3.36
C ALA A 29 -9.83 -4.27 -3.60
N PRO A 30 -10.02 -5.27 -4.48
CA PRO A 30 -11.33 -5.87 -4.73
C PRO A 30 -12.03 -6.35 -3.44
N GLU A 31 -11.29 -6.94 -2.52
CA GLU A 31 -11.77 -7.52 -1.26
C GLU A 31 -12.04 -6.46 -0.19
N VAL A 32 -11.48 -5.25 -0.33
CA VAL A 32 -11.58 -4.16 0.65
C VAL A 32 -12.74 -3.22 0.29
N ASN A 33 -12.74 -2.70 -0.93
CA ASN A 33 -13.73 -1.72 -1.39
C ASN A 33 -14.25 -1.97 -2.80
N GLY A 34 -13.98 -3.14 -3.38
CA GLY A 34 -14.47 -3.50 -4.72
C GLY A 34 -13.72 -2.85 -5.89
N ALA A 35 -12.60 -2.17 -5.63
CA ALA A 35 -11.78 -1.59 -6.69
C ALA A 35 -11.14 -2.67 -7.57
N LYS A 36 -11.24 -2.55 -8.90
CA LYS A 36 -10.75 -3.57 -9.87
C LYS A 36 -9.67 -3.06 -10.83
N ARG A 37 -9.46 -1.75 -10.89
CA ARG A 37 -8.54 -1.10 -11.86
C ARG A 37 -7.46 -0.26 -11.20
N PHE A 38 -7.48 -0.20 -9.87
CA PHE A 38 -6.51 0.52 -9.07
C PHE A 38 -6.35 -0.23 -7.76
N SER A 39 -5.10 -0.39 -7.33
CA SER A 39 -4.75 -0.91 -6.02
C SER A 39 -3.98 0.16 -5.27
N GLY A 40 -4.17 0.21 -3.96
CA GLY A 40 -3.53 1.19 -3.11
C GLY A 40 -3.29 0.63 -1.72
N GLY A 41 -2.17 1.01 -1.14
CA GLY A 41 -1.83 0.63 0.21
C GLY A 41 -0.86 1.60 0.85
N VAL A 42 -0.74 1.48 2.16
CA VAL A 42 0.23 2.23 2.97
C VAL A 42 1.31 1.26 3.43
N VAL A 43 2.56 1.65 3.19
CA VAL A 43 3.75 0.89 3.57
C VAL A 43 4.42 1.56 4.75
N ASP A 44 4.61 0.81 5.84
CA ASP A 44 5.46 1.19 6.96
C ASP A 44 6.81 0.48 6.80
N LEU A 45 7.88 1.27 6.64
CA LEU A 45 9.24 0.77 6.43
C LEU A 45 10.16 1.20 7.59
N PRO A 46 10.70 0.26 8.40
CA PRO A 46 11.69 0.59 9.40
C PRO A 46 12.99 1.13 8.77
N SER A 47 13.72 1.97 9.50
CA SER A 47 14.99 2.53 9.03
C SER A 47 15.99 1.41 8.65
N GLY A 48 16.66 1.57 7.51
CA GLY A 48 17.63 0.61 6.98
C GLY A 48 17.01 -0.65 6.37
N LYS A 49 15.68 -0.74 6.23
CA LYS A 49 14.99 -1.81 5.52
C LYS A 49 14.58 -1.37 4.11
N GLY A 50 14.27 -2.35 3.28
CA GLY A 50 13.76 -2.20 1.91
C GLY A 50 13.37 -3.56 1.36
N HIS A 51 12.42 -3.61 0.44
CA HIS A 51 12.07 -4.85 -0.26
C HIS A 51 12.99 -5.06 -1.46
N THR A 52 13.10 -6.30 -1.92
CA THR A 52 13.83 -6.62 -3.16
C THR A 52 13.18 -5.92 -4.35
N ARG A 53 14.00 -5.50 -5.31
CA ARG A 53 13.53 -4.93 -6.58
C ARG A 53 12.58 -5.92 -7.29
N HIS A 54 11.45 -5.40 -7.72
CA HIS A 54 10.50 -6.11 -8.57
C HIS A 54 9.86 -5.12 -9.55
N ASN A 55 9.12 -5.63 -10.53
CA ASN A 55 8.35 -4.82 -11.46
C ASN A 55 6.88 -5.24 -11.37
N HIS A 56 5.97 -4.37 -11.79
CA HIS A 56 4.55 -4.67 -11.95
C HIS A 56 4.19 -4.75 -13.45
N PRO A 57 4.23 -5.93 -14.09
CA PRO A 57 3.88 -6.04 -15.51
C PRO A 57 2.44 -5.57 -15.78
N GLY A 58 2.30 -4.61 -16.69
CA GLY A 58 0.98 -4.09 -17.10
C GLY A 58 0.35 -3.08 -16.13
N ALA A 59 1.10 -2.59 -15.14
CA ALA A 59 0.64 -1.54 -14.24
C ALA A 59 1.73 -0.51 -13.97
N GLU A 60 1.32 0.76 -13.88
CA GLU A 60 2.16 1.86 -13.43
C GLU A 60 2.12 1.96 -11.90
N GLU A 61 3.19 2.47 -11.29
CA GLU A 61 3.27 2.70 -9.84
C GLU A 61 3.53 4.18 -9.55
N ILE A 62 2.83 4.70 -8.54
CA ILE A 62 3.08 6.03 -7.96
C ILE A 62 3.31 5.84 -6.47
N ILE A 63 4.46 6.30 -5.98
CA ILE A 63 4.77 6.32 -4.55
C ILE A 63 4.73 7.75 -4.05
N PHE A 64 3.98 7.96 -2.98
CA PHE A 64 3.86 9.24 -2.30
C PHE A 64 4.38 9.10 -0.86
N VAL A 65 5.43 9.85 -0.53
CA VAL A 65 6.06 9.82 0.79
C VAL A 65 5.26 10.67 1.76
N ILE A 66 4.59 10.02 2.72
CA ILE A 66 3.80 10.69 3.77
C ILE A 66 4.70 11.22 4.89
N SER A 67 5.75 10.47 5.24
CA SER A 67 6.72 10.84 6.29
C SER A 67 8.05 10.12 6.11
N GLY A 68 9.14 10.76 6.54
CA GLY A 68 10.49 10.20 6.44
C GLY A 68 11.11 10.38 5.04
N SER A 69 12.12 9.58 4.74
CA SER A 69 12.80 9.55 3.44
C SER A 69 13.37 8.16 3.15
N GLY A 70 13.61 7.88 1.88
CA GLY A 70 14.20 6.63 1.42
C GLY A 70 14.71 6.78 -0.02
N GLU A 71 15.44 5.77 -0.49
CA GLU A 71 15.96 5.72 -1.85
C GLU A 71 15.18 4.69 -2.68
N GLN A 72 14.79 5.10 -3.88
CA GLN A 72 14.13 4.28 -4.89
C GLN A 72 14.77 4.61 -6.24
N MET A 73 15.17 3.69 -7.13
CA MET A 73 15.39 2.25 -7.03
C MET A 73 16.91 2.00 -6.97
N VAL A 74 17.45 1.78 -5.78
CA VAL A 74 18.86 1.37 -5.59
C VAL A 74 19.12 -0.05 -6.04
#